data_AF-A0A7M5UZ14-F1
#
_entry.id   AF-A0A7M5UZ14-F1
#
_cell.length_a   1.000
_cell.length_b   1.000
_cell.length_c   1.000
_cell.angle_alpha   90.00
_cell.angle_beta   90.00
_cell.angle_gamma   90.00
#
_symmetry.space_group_name_H-M   'P 1'
#
loop_
_entity.id
_entity.type
_entity.pdbx_description
1 polymer ?
#
loop_
_entity_poly.entity_id
_entity_poly.type
_entity_poly.pdbx_seq_one_letter_code
_entity_poly.pdbx_strand_id
1 'polypeptide(L)'
;NDNEKVFTGSPSNHSFKRRSSRSIKFSLIGRSGYYKDNLHHQAETEEADSADGGGDRDIPENDKKKSEILDQNVSGSIVSLSNQNDSTATTSPSNQNGSRATASLSNQNGSKATASLSNQNGSKATTSEEVNHISIATEVYNHSKKEVCERHQELISHYCMPLVKVEFAGQSNSAKSDKSDEGIVLNLGLYLSLLDRVIRKYKIVKDFTVEDEEFKLLLKLVASKRKLKDESTDMCFERLWKDSQIFEKIYHTRGETSEYLGTAEFWGTRQQLLCGKVIADWVNCHLNESIDPIFGALLCPCGGRVGPGDSGWVHSLLYDDRGFMAYHAAVHDAFGYLITFHKKGPGYDYLKKSVLSKYNPFSGQYDGISFWKKVLGEQHGTLASEVVGNTFGLLSNGNVKQKKVIC
;
A
#
# COMPACT_ATOMS: atom_id res chain seq x y z
N ASN A 1 -34.48 -12.08 -73.40
CA ASN A 1 -33.42 -13.07 -73.12
C ASN A 1 -32.72 -12.69 -71.84
N ASP A 2 -32.91 -13.58 -70.86
CA ASP A 2 -32.13 -13.84 -69.63
C ASP A 2 -32.15 -12.77 -68.52
N ASN A 3 -33.16 -12.77 -67.64
CA ASN A 3 -33.35 -13.58 -66.41
C ASN A 3 -32.39 -13.24 -65.24
N GLU A 4 -32.69 -12.15 -64.52
CA GLU A 4 -32.26 -11.95 -63.13
C GLU A 4 -33.20 -12.72 -62.17
N LYS A 5 -32.65 -13.76 -61.52
CA LYS A 5 -33.30 -14.42 -60.38
C LYS A 5 -32.77 -13.82 -59.08
N VAL A 6 -33.64 -13.08 -58.41
CA VAL A 6 -33.49 -12.64 -57.01
C VAL A 6 -33.64 -13.85 -56.10
N PHE A 7 -32.58 -14.17 -55.34
CA PHE A 7 -32.56 -15.24 -54.34
C PHE A 7 -32.79 -14.63 -52.96
N THR A 8 -33.99 -14.78 -52.40
CA THR A 8 -34.31 -14.46 -51.01
C THR A 8 -34.10 -15.69 -50.14
N GLY A 9 -32.88 -15.85 -49.61
CA GLY A 9 -32.57 -16.88 -48.62
C GLY A 9 -33.10 -16.52 -47.24
N SER A 10 -34.07 -17.28 -46.75
CA SER A 10 -34.51 -17.26 -45.34
C SER A 10 -33.45 -17.89 -44.43
N PRO A 11 -33.18 -17.35 -43.23
CA PRO A 11 -32.23 -17.95 -42.29
C PRO A 11 -32.83 -19.21 -41.65
N SER A 12 -32.11 -20.32 -41.76
CA SER A 12 -32.40 -21.58 -41.10
C SER A 12 -32.11 -21.48 -39.60
N ASN A 13 -33.13 -21.80 -38.80
CA ASN A 13 -33.02 -21.98 -37.36
C ASN A 13 -32.09 -23.16 -37.02
N HIS A 14 -30.84 -22.87 -36.65
CA HIS A 14 -29.99 -23.85 -35.99
C HIS A 14 -30.37 -23.95 -34.51
N SER A 15 -31.01 -25.07 -34.16
CA SER A 15 -31.29 -25.45 -32.78
C SER A 15 -29.98 -25.74 -32.03
N PHE A 16 -29.61 -24.83 -31.13
CA PHE A 16 -28.51 -25.03 -30.20
C PHE A 16 -28.91 -26.09 -29.17
N LYS A 17 -28.43 -27.33 -29.34
CA LYS A 17 -28.48 -28.37 -28.30
C LYS A 17 -27.69 -27.88 -27.08
N ARG A 18 -28.38 -27.48 -26.02
CA ARG A 18 -27.81 -27.27 -24.68
C ARG A 18 -27.08 -28.54 -24.25
N ARG A 19 -25.74 -28.50 -24.26
CA ARG A 19 -24.92 -29.52 -23.59
C ARG A 19 -25.06 -29.32 -22.09
N SER A 20 -25.52 -30.39 -21.44
CA SER A 20 -25.61 -30.56 -19.99
C SER A 20 -24.33 -30.11 -19.29
N SER A 21 -24.49 -29.19 -18.34
CA SER A 21 -23.45 -28.68 -17.46
C SER A 21 -22.91 -29.82 -16.60
N ARG A 22 -21.71 -30.33 -16.94
CA ARG A 22 -20.96 -31.19 -16.03
C ARG A 22 -20.46 -30.32 -14.87
N SER A 23 -21.00 -30.58 -13.68
CA SER A 23 -20.46 -30.08 -12.42
C SER A 23 -19.00 -30.52 -12.30
N ILE A 24 -18.08 -29.55 -12.39
CA ILE A 24 -16.68 -29.76 -12.03
C ILE A 24 -16.62 -29.65 -10.50
N LYS A 25 -16.62 -30.81 -9.83
CA LYS A 25 -16.29 -30.89 -8.40
C LYS A 25 -14.78 -30.66 -8.27
N PHE A 26 -14.38 -29.50 -7.74
CA PHE A 26 -13.03 -29.30 -7.24
C PHE A 26 -12.87 -30.11 -5.95
N SER A 27 -12.14 -31.23 -6.00
CA SER A 27 -11.62 -31.85 -4.78
C SER A 27 -10.39 -31.05 -4.34
N LEU A 28 -10.56 -30.12 -3.40
CA LEU A 28 -9.44 -29.67 -2.59
C LEU A 28 -8.99 -30.85 -1.74
N ILE A 29 -7.95 -31.54 -2.18
CA ILE A 29 -7.22 -32.51 -1.36
C ILE A 29 -6.47 -31.70 -0.31
N GLY A 30 -7.10 -31.54 0.86
CA GLY A 30 -6.46 -31.02 2.04
C GLY A 30 -5.38 -31.99 2.51
N ARG A 31 -4.11 -31.69 2.20
CA ARG A 31 -2.99 -32.20 2.99
C ARG A 31 -2.94 -31.40 4.30
N SER A 32 -3.76 -31.84 5.25
CA SER A 32 -3.55 -31.53 6.67
C SER A 32 -2.39 -32.39 7.17
N GLY A 33 -1.30 -31.76 7.56
CA GLY A 33 -0.13 -32.45 8.08
C GLY A 33 0.83 -31.47 8.72
N TYR A 34 0.87 -31.51 10.05
CA TYR A 34 1.88 -30.96 10.96
C TYR A 34 1.93 -29.44 11.13
N TYR A 35 1.23 -28.95 12.16
CA TYR A 35 1.87 -28.24 13.28
C TYR A 35 1.02 -28.46 14.54
N LYS A 36 1.53 -29.29 15.44
CA LYS A 36 1.17 -29.33 16.87
C LYS A 36 2.37 -28.78 17.63
N ASP A 37 2.08 -28.19 18.79
CA ASP A 37 2.99 -27.82 19.88
C ASP A 37 3.54 -26.38 19.85
N ASN A 38 2.78 -25.46 20.47
CA ASN A 38 3.17 -24.85 21.76
C ASN A 38 2.14 -23.78 22.17
N LEU A 39 1.15 -24.18 22.97
CA LEU A 39 0.25 -23.27 23.68
C LEU A 39 -0.31 -23.97 24.94
N HIS A 40 0.43 -23.85 26.04
CA HIS A 40 0.00 -23.92 27.45
C HIS A 40 1.04 -23.07 28.21
N HIS A 41 0.73 -22.15 29.13
CA HIS A 41 -0.33 -22.04 30.12
C HIS A 41 -0.67 -20.57 30.38
N GLN A 42 -1.94 -20.26 30.65
CA GLN A 42 -2.40 -19.66 31.92
C GLN A 42 -3.88 -19.27 31.78
N ALA A 43 -4.75 -20.06 32.43
CA ALA A 43 -6.11 -19.66 32.80
C ALA A 43 -6.64 -20.65 33.85
N GLU A 44 -6.64 -20.24 35.12
CA GLU A 44 -7.60 -20.63 36.16
C GLU A 44 -7.87 -19.31 36.92
N THR A 45 -8.99 -18.64 36.68
CA THR A 45 -10.29 -18.73 37.38
C THR A 45 -10.19 -18.55 38.89
N GLU A 46 -10.80 -17.48 39.41
CA GLU A 46 -11.68 -17.59 40.57
C GLU A 46 -12.72 -16.46 40.56
N GLU A 47 -13.97 -16.87 40.72
CA GLU A 47 -15.17 -16.06 40.85
C GLU A 47 -15.27 -15.42 42.24
N ALA A 48 -16.09 -14.36 42.29
CA ALA A 48 -16.50 -13.67 43.50
C ALA A 48 -17.45 -14.53 44.35
N ASP A 49 -17.37 -14.36 45.68
CA ASP A 49 -18.57 -14.29 46.51
C ASP A 49 -18.36 -13.52 47.81
N SER A 50 -19.39 -12.78 48.17
CA SER A 50 -19.58 -11.87 49.30
C SER A 50 -19.95 -12.59 50.60
N ALA A 51 -19.49 -12.09 51.76
CA ALA A 51 -20.32 -11.96 52.97
C ALA A 51 -19.60 -11.21 54.12
N ASP A 52 -20.47 -10.58 54.91
CA ASP A 52 -20.36 -9.69 56.05
C ASP A 52 -20.06 -10.41 57.39
N GLY A 53 -19.68 -9.65 58.44
CA GLY A 53 -19.84 -10.06 59.84
C GLY A 53 -18.56 -10.13 60.70
N GLY A 54 -18.41 -9.17 61.61
CA GLY A 54 -17.29 -9.06 62.56
C GLY A 54 -17.36 -9.95 63.81
N GLY A 55 -16.28 -9.94 64.59
CA GLY A 55 -16.22 -10.58 65.91
C GLY A 55 -14.80 -10.68 66.48
N ASP A 56 -14.43 -9.72 67.31
CA ASP A 56 -13.50 -9.75 68.46
C ASP A 56 -12.92 -11.13 68.90
N ARG A 57 -11.58 -11.27 68.92
CA ARG A 57 -10.72 -11.49 70.13
C ARG A 57 -9.34 -12.11 69.86
N ASP A 58 -8.37 -11.53 70.59
CA ASP A 58 -7.16 -12.10 71.21
C ASP A 58 -5.88 -12.43 70.39
N ILE A 59 -4.89 -11.54 70.61
CA ILE A 59 -3.42 -11.62 70.53
C ILE A 59 -2.92 -12.77 71.44
N PRO A 60 -1.82 -13.53 71.18
CA PRO A 60 -0.43 -13.06 70.95
C PRO A 60 0.38 -13.93 69.94
N GLU A 61 1.64 -13.71 69.55
CA GLU A 61 2.76 -12.86 69.95
C GLU A 61 3.82 -12.94 68.83
N ASN A 62 4.67 -11.91 68.74
CA ASN A 62 6.06 -11.91 68.24
C ASN A 62 6.39 -12.56 66.88
N ASP A 63 6.71 -11.71 65.90
CA ASP A 63 8.13 -11.47 65.63
C ASP A 63 8.38 -10.12 64.95
N LYS A 64 9.41 -9.44 65.46
CA LYS A 64 9.77 -8.05 65.17
C LYS A 64 11.07 -8.03 64.36
N LYS A 65 11.07 -7.14 63.36
CA LYS A 65 12.22 -6.51 62.68
C LYS A 65 12.94 -7.43 61.68
N LYS A 66 13.25 -6.98 60.45
CA LYS A 66 13.89 -5.70 60.16
C LYS A 66 13.62 -5.29 58.70
N SER A 67 13.16 -4.06 58.55
CA SER A 67 13.16 -3.28 57.31
C SER A 67 14.59 -2.90 56.91
N GLU A 68 14.89 -2.94 55.62
CA GLU A 68 15.63 -1.86 54.96
C GLU A 68 15.37 -1.88 53.44
N ILE A 69 14.91 -0.73 52.98
CA ILE A 69 14.65 -0.31 51.61
C ILE A 69 15.91 0.45 51.16
N LEU A 70 16.41 0.24 49.94
CA LEU A 70 16.57 1.25 48.87
C LEU A 70 17.49 0.78 47.74
N ASP A 71 16.97 1.00 46.53
CA ASP A 71 17.62 1.58 45.35
C ASP A 71 18.65 0.82 44.48
N GLN A 72 18.15 0.54 43.27
CA GLN A 72 18.58 1.11 41.99
C GLN A 72 19.86 0.63 41.30
N ASN A 73 19.59 0.22 40.05
CA ASN A 73 20.27 0.55 38.81
C ASN A 73 21.55 -0.19 38.41
N VAL A 74 21.36 -0.95 37.32
CA VAL A 74 22.10 -0.88 36.05
C VAL A 74 23.63 -0.93 36.16
N SER A 75 24.21 -2.10 35.82
CA SER A 75 25.52 -2.12 35.18
C SER A 75 25.79 -3.42 34.42
N GLY A 76 26.39 -3.25 33.23
CA GLY A 76 27.18 -4.23 32.52
C GLY A 76 26.41 -5.09 31.50
N SER A 77 26.95 -5.45 30.34
CA SER A 77 28.17 -5.08 29.64
C SER A 77 28.17 -5.89 28.35
N ILE A 78 28.50 -5.23 27.23
CA ILE A 78 29.59 -5.61 26.32
C ILE A 78 29.65 -7.07 25.82
N VAL A 79 29.45 -7.21 24.51
CA VAL A 79 30.19 -8.00 23.51
C VAL A 79 30.95 -9.24 24.01
N SER A 80 30.62 -10.40 23.43
CA SER A 80 31.62 -11.43 23.09
C SER A 80 31.20 -12.24 21.88
N LEU A 81 31.96 -12.07 20.80
CA LEU A 81 32.07 -12.96 19.65
C LEU A 81 32.70 -14.28 20.11
N SER A 82 32.22 -15.40 19.58
CA SER A 82 33.07 -16.59 19.44
C SER A 82 32.76 -17.30 18.12
N ASN A 83 33.79 -17.29 17.27
CA ASN A 83 33.97 -18.12 16.09
C ASN A 83 34.55 -19.46 16.58
N GLN A 84 34.06 -20.59 16.07
CA GLN A 84 34.85 -21.82 15.99
C GLN A 84 34.64 -22.47 14.62
N ASN A 85 35.74 -22.55 13.88
CA ASN A 85 35.92 -23.48 12.77
C ASN A 85 36.15 -24.87 13.34
N ASP A 86 35.70 -25.91 12.64
CA ASP A 86 36.55 -27.08 12.43
C ASP A 86 36.24 -27.79 11.12
N SER A 87 37.33 -28.23 10.52
CA SER A 87 37.52 -28.76 9.18
C SER A 87 37.61 -30.28 9.17
N THR A 88 37.19 -30.96 8.10
CA THR A 88 37.89 -32.15 7.58
C THR A 88 37.61 -32.36 6.10
N ALA A 89 38.66 -32.80 5.40
CA ALA A 89 38.82 -32.88 3.95
C ALA A 89 38.80 -34.32 3.43
N THR A 90 38.54 -34.52 2.13
CA THR A 90 39.14 -35.59 1.29
C THR A 90 39.05 -35.27 -0.22
N THR A 91 40.20 -34.87 -0.79
CA THR A 91 40.89 -35.36 -2.03
C THR A 91 40.13 -35.76 -3.32
N SER A 92 40.28 -34.91 -4.37
CA SER A 92 40.86 -35.06 -5.76
C SER A 92 40.81 -36.39 -6.57
N PRO A 93 41.04 -36.45 -7.92
CA PRO A 93 41.71 -35.47 -8.83
C PRO A 93 41.27 -35.33 -10.33
N SER A 94 41.90 -34.35 -11.01
CA SER A 94 42.23 -34.23 -12.46
C SER A 94 41.08 -33.92 -13.45
N ASN A 95 41.21 -33.10 -14.53
CA ASN A 95 42.38 -32.73 -15.33
C ASN A 95 42.16 -31.45 -16.18
N GLN A 96 43.17 -30.57 -16.13
CA GLN A 96 43.83 -29.69 -17.14
C GLN A 96 43.21 -29.27 -18.49
N ASN A 97 43.22 -27.94 -18.74
CA ASN A 97 43.91 -27.19 -19.85
C ASN A 97 43.28 -25.78 -19.96
N GLY A 98 43.95 -24.66 -19.64
CA GLY A 98 44.98 -23.97 -20.45
C GLY A 98 44.30 -22.94 -21.36
N SER A 99 44.42 -21.61 -21.24
CA SER A 99 45.60 -20.76 -21.46
C SER A 99 45.18 -19.29 -21.20
N ARG A 100 45.85 -18.52 -20.35
CA ARG A 100 46.86 -17.49 -20.67
C ARG A 100 46.41 -16.35 -21.61
N ALA A 101 46.18 -15.17 -21.03
CA ALA A 101 46.61 -13.88 -21.59
C ALA A 101 46.85 -12.86 -20.47
N THR A 102 48.10 -12.47 -20.34
CA THR A 102 48.66 -11.44 -19.46
C THR A 102 48.52 -10.07 -20.10
N ALA A 103 48.10 -9.06 -19.34
CA ALA A 103 48.42 -7.67 -19.62
C ALA A 103 48.63 -6.92 -18.31
N SER A 104 49.90 -6.83 -17.92
CA SER A 104 50.41 -5.93 -16.90
C SER A 104 50.38 -4.51 -17.45
N LEU A 105 49.74 -3.59 -16.73
CA LEU A 105 49.98 -2.15 -16.89
C LEU A 105 50.40 -1.60 -15.53
N SER A 106 51.73 -1.56 -15.38
CA SER A 106 52.43 -0.74 -14.40
C SER A 106 52.18 0.74 -14.71
N ASN A 107 51.71 1.50 -13.72
CA ASN A 107 51.89 2.94 -13.73
C ASN A 107 52.38 3.38 -12.34
N GLN A 108 53.71 3.46 -12.22
CA GLN A 108 54.40 4.26 -11.22
C GLN A 108 54.62 5.65 -11.82
N ASN A 109 54.22 6.68 -11.09
CA ASN A 109 54.65 8.09 -11.11
C ASN A 109 53.49 8.88 -10.46
N GLY A 110 53.63 9.70 -9.44
CA GLY A 110 54.79 10.17 -8.70
C GLY A 110 54.28 11.20 -7.66
N SER A 111 55.12 11.46 -6.67
CA SER A 111 55.22 12.75 -5.97
C SER A 111 54.03 13.23 -5.13
N LYS A 112 54.17 12.96 -3.83
CA LYS A 112 53.72 13.83 -2.73
C LYS A 112 54.07 15.30 -3.04
N ALA A 113 53.05 16.14 -3.13
CA ALA A 113 53.17 17.59 -2.96
C ALA A 113 52.26 17.99 -1.79
N THR A 114 52.84 18.11 -0.60
CA THR A 114 52.25 18.84 0.51
C THR A 114 52.41 20.33 0.21
N ALA A 115 51.40 20.92 -0.43
CA ALA A 115 51.30 22.36 -0.57
C ALA A 115 50.72 22.95 0.71
N SER A 116 51.60 23.46 1.57
CA SER A 116 51.23 24.40 2.64
C SER A 116 50.74 25.69 1.99
N LEU A 117 49.43 25.83 1.82
CA LEU A 117 48.79 27.09 1.48
C LEU A 117 48.84 27.99 2.72
N SER A 118 49.83 28.87 2.75
CA SER A 118 49.87 30.02 3.65
C SER A 118 48.65 30.89 3.39
N ASN A 119 47.78 30.94 4.38
CA ASN A 119 46.58 31.77 4.43
C ASN A 119 46.99 33.25 4.47
N GLN A 120 47.15 33.88 3.30
CA GLN A 120 47.21 35.33 3.20
C GLN A 120 45.78 35.88 3.24
N ASN A 121 45.43 36.48 4.38
CA ASN A 121 44.26 37.33 4.55
C ASN A 121 44.37 38.55 3.62
N GLY A 122 44.02 38.37 2.36
CA GLY A 122 43.67 39.45 1.44
C GLY A 122 42.18 39.68 1.53
N SER A 123 41.75 40.66 2.32
CA SER A 123 40.39 41.19 2.31
C SER A 123 40.12 41.83 0.95
N LYS A 124 39.81 41.00 -0.05
CA LYS A 124 39.36 41.44 -1.36
C LYS A 124 37.97 42.03 -1.14
N ALA A 125 37.89 43.36 -1.14
CA ALA A 125 36.63 44.09 -1.07
C ALA A 125 35.77 43.62 -2.25
N THR A 126 34.79 42.76 -1.97
CA THR A 126 33.70 42.46 -2.90
C THR A 126 33.02 43.79 -3.18
N THR A 127 33.09 44.23 -4.42
CA THR A 127 32.47 45.49 -4.85
C THR A 127 30.96 45.38 -4.63
N SER A 128 30.31 46.50 -4.32
CA SER A 128 28.88 46.54 -4.02
C SER A 128 28.00 45.96 -5.14
N GLU A 129 28.51 45.91 -6.37
CA GLU A 129 27.84 45.28 -7.52
C GLU A 129 27.80 43.75 -7.44
N GLU A 130 28.89 43.08 -7.01
CA GLU A 130 28.90 41.61 -6.88
C GLU A 130 27.92 41.13 -5.80
N VAL A 131 27.80 41.88 -4.70
CA VAL A 131 26.84 41.57 -3.62
C VAL A 131 25.39 41.68 -4.12
N ASN A 132 25.11 42.64 -5.01
CA ASN A 132 23.76 42.83 -5.57
C ASN A 132 23.38 41.69 -6.52
N HIS A 133 24.30 41.22 -7.36
CA HIS A 133 24.06 40.09 -8.26
C HIS A 133 23.78 38.77 -7.51
N ILE A 134 24.48 38.51 -6.40
CA ILE A 134 24.24 37.31 -5.57
C ILE A 134 22.86 37.37 -4.90
N SER A 135 22.44 38.55 -4.41
CA SER A 135 21.11 38.74 -3.81
C SER A 135 19.99 38.48 -4.82
N ILE A 136 20.09 39.09 -6.00
CA ILE A 136 19.10 38.92 -7.08
C ILE A 136 19.03 37.46 -7.55
N ALA A 137 20.18 36.80 -7.74
CA ALA A 137 20.21 35.38 -8.14
C ALA A 137 19.57 34.47 -7.07
N THR A 138 19.79 34.77 -5.79
CA THR A 138 19.19 34.04 -4.67
C THR A 138 17.67 34.24 -4.63
N GLU A 139 17.18 35.45 -4.84
CA GLU A 139 15.74 35.75 -4.91
C GLU A 139 15.06 35.07 -6.10
N VAL A 140 15.65 35.13 -7.30
CA VAL A 140 15.14 34.45 -8.50
C VAL A 140 15.12 32.93 -8.31
N TYR A 141 16.16 32.36 -7.69
CA TYR A 141 16.21 30.95 -7.35
C TYR A 141 15.11 30.56 -6.34
N ASN A 142 14.92 31.36 -5.29
CA ASN A 142 13.87 31.10 -4.30
C ASN A 142 12.46 31.25 -4.89
N HIS A 143 12.24 32.23 -5.77
CA HIS A 143 10.97 32.45 -6.44
C HIS A 143 10.63 31.30 -7.40
N SER A 144 11.57 30.92 -8.26
CA SER A 144 11.39 29.79 -9.19
C SER A 144 11.17 28.46 -8.46
N LYS A 145 11.92 28.21 -7.38
CA LYS A 145 11.72 27.03 -6.52
C LYS A 145 10.32 27.01 -5.89
N LYS A 146 9.82 28.16 -5.46
CA LYS A 146 8.47 28.30 -4.90
C LYS A 146 7.40 28.01 -5.94
N GLU A 147 7.47 28.62 -7.13
CA GLU A 147 6.50 28.41 -8.22
C GLU A 147 6.44 26.93 -8.66
N VAL A 148 7.59 26.27 -8.79
CA VAL A 148 7.67 24.84 -9.11
C VAL A 148 7.04 23.97 -8.02
N CYS A 149 7.19 24.36 -6.75
CA CYS A 149 6.57 23.66 -5.62
C CYS A 149 5.05 23.79 -5.65
N GLU A 150 4.54 25.00 -5.88
CA GLU A 150 3.11 25.31 -5.96
C GLU A 150 2.44 24.57 -7.12
N ARG A 151 3.01 24.63 -8.34
CA ARG A 151 2.49 23.89 -9.50
C ARG A 151 2.45 22.37 -9.25
N HIS A 152 3.45 21.83 -8.57
CA HIS A 152 3.45 20.41 -8.24
C HIS A 152 2.35 20.05 -7.22
N GLN A 153 2.16 20.88 -6.21
CA GLN A 153 1.10 20.68 -5.22
C GLN A 153 -0.29 20.73 -5.86
N GLU A 154 -0.52 21.63 -6.82
CA GLU A 154 -1.76 21.71 -7.59
C GLU A 154 -2.01 20.43 -8.40
N LEU A 155 -0.99 19.92 -9.10
CA LEU A 155 -1.11 18.68 -9.87
C LEU A 155 -1.45 17.47 -8.99
N ILE A 156 -0.80 17.33 -7.84
CA ILE A 156 -1.10 16.24 -6.89
C ILE A 156 -2.49 16.41 -6.29
N SER A 157 -2.88 17.63 -5.92
CA SER A 157 -4.22 17.91 -5.38
C SER A 157 -5.30 17.58 -6.41
N HIS A 158 -5.10 18.00 -7.67
CA HIS A 158 -6.00 17.72 -8.79
C HIS A 158 -6.10 16.22 -9.07
N TYR A 159 -4.99 15.48 -8.98
CA TYR A 159 -5.00 14.01 -9.07
C TYR A 159 -5.76 13.36 -7.91
N CYS A 160 -5.63 13.88 -6.68
CA CYS A 160 -6.26 13.31 -5.50
C CYS A 160 -7.78 13.50 -5.48
N MET A 161 -8.31 14.62 -5.97
CA MET A 161 -9.74 14.93 -5.86
C MET A 161 -10.67 13.87 -6.48
N PRO A 162 -10.43 13.37 -7.71
CA PRO A 162 -11.24 12.29 -8.30
C PRO A 162 -11.22 10.98 -7.51
N LEU A 163 -10.18 10.71 -6.71
CA LEU A 163 -10.04 9.46 -5.95
C LEU A 163 -11.20 9.23 -4.96
N VAL A 164 -11.84 10.31 -4.50
CA VAL A 164 -13.03 10.22 -3.61
C VAL A 164 -14.17 9.45 -4.27
N LYS A 165 -14.32 9.58 -5.59
CA LYS A 165 -15.40 8.98 -6.37
C LYS A 165 -15.04 7.62 -6.96
N VAL A 166 -13.80 7.15 -6.77
CA VAL A 166 -13.37 5.87 -7.29
C VAL A 166 -14.03 4.74 -6.51
N GLU A 167 -14.64 3.82 -7.26
CA GLU A 167 -15.18 2.56 -6.78
C GLU A 167 -14.49 1.41 -7.54
N PHE A 168 -14.24 0.31 -6.85
CA PHE A 168 -13.57 -0.84 -7.44
C PHE A 168 -14.56 -2.01 -7.54
N ALA A 169 -14.76 -2.51 -8.76
CA ALA A 169 -15.52 -3.73 -8.99
C ALA A 169 -15.00 -4.88 -8.11
N GLY A 170 -15.91 -5.51 -7.36
CA GLY A 170 -15.60 -6.66 -6.51
C GLY A 170 -14.79 -6.36 -5.24
N GLN A 171 -14.57 -5.10 -4.86
CA GLN A 171 -13.91 -4.77 -3.59
C GLN A 171 -14.56 -5.50 -2.41
N SER A 172 -13.73 -5.96 -1.48
CA SER A 172 -14.20 -6.56 -0.24
C SER A 172 -14.78 -5.46 0.66
N ASN A 173 -15.90 -5.74 1.31
CA ASN A 173 -16.40 -4.85 2.36
C ASN A 173 -15.47 -4.96 3.56
N SER A 174 -14.95 -3.83 4.04
CA SER A 174 -14.26 -3.74 5.34
C SER A 174 -15.22 -3.85 6.52
N ALA A 175 -16.53 -3.81 6.24
CA ALA A 175 -17.56 -3.89 7.26
C ALA A 175 -17.41 -5.21 8.03
N LYS A 176 -17.22 -5.08 9.35
CA LYS A 176 -17.30 -6.14 10.36
C LYS A 176 -18.43 -7.06 9.95
N SER A 177 -18.10 -8.19 9.34
CA SER A 177 -19.13 -9.15 8.95
C SER A 177 -19.81 -9.54 10.25
N ASP A 178 -21.10 -9.19 10.37
CA ASP A 178 -21.96 -9.77 11.37
C ASP A 178 -21.69 -11.28 11.34
N LYS A 179 -21.55 -11.88 12.53
CA LYS A 179 -21.07 -13.25 12.74
C LYS A 179 -22.01 -14.35 12.19
N SER A 180 -22.70 -14.10 11.08
CA SER A 180 -23.61 -15.03 10.44
C SER A 180 -22.86 -15.98 9.51
N ASP A 181 -22.90 -17.26 9.91
CA ASP A 181 -22.53 -18.48 9.21
C ASP A 181 -21.08 -18.62 8.71
N GLU A 182 -20.42 -19.64 9.26
CA GLU A 182 -19.01 -20.08 9.08
C GLU A 182 -18.63 -20.54 7.65
N GLY A 183 -19.35 -20.09 6.62
CA GLY A 183 -19.02 -20.36 5.23
C GLY A 183 -17.80 -19.56 4.78
N ILE A 184 -16.84 -20.21 4.12
CA ILE A 184 -15.72 -19.53 3.46
C ILE A 184 -16.30 -18.61 2.37
N VAL A 185 -16.31 -17.30 2.64
CA VAL A 185 -16.77 -16.30 1.68
C VAL A 185 -15.73 -16.15 0.59
N LEU A 186 -16.05 -16.63 -0.61
CA LEU A 186 -15.24 -16.47 -1.81
C LEU A 186 -15.33 -15.02 -2.33
N ASN A 187 -14.52 -14.13 -1.76
CA ASN A 187 -14.42 -12.71 -2.12
C ASN A 187 -13.06 -12.36 -2.76
N LEU A 188 -12.92 -11.12 -3.23
CA LEU A 188 -11.67 -10.63 -3.83
C LEU A 188 -10.51 -10.68 -2.84
N GLY A 189 -10.75 -10.33 -1.57
CA GLY A 189 -9.73 -10.33 -0.52
C GLY A 189 -9.06 -11.68 -0.33
N LEU A 190 -9.85 -12.75 -0.27
CA LEU A 190 -9.33 -14.12 -0.23
C LEU A 190 -8.45 -14.42 -1.44
N TYR A 191 -8.87 -14.05 -2.65
CA TYR A 191 -8.08 -14.34 -3.85
C TYR A 191 -6.78 -13.53 -3.90
N LEU A 192 -6.78 -12.27 -3.44
CA LEU A 192 -5.57 -11.46 -3.36
C LEU A 192 -4.59 -11.97 -2.31
N SER A 193 -5.07 -12.41 -1.14
CA SER A 193 -4.20 -13.01 -0.12
C SER A 193 -3.57 -14.33 -0.60
N LEU A 194 -4.31 -15.12 -1.39
CA LEU A 194 -3.78 -16.33 -2.02
C LEU A 194 -2.72 -15.98 -3.10
N LEU A 195 -2.94 -14.94 -3.91
CA LEU A 195 -1.94 -14.48 -4.89
C LEU A 195 -0.66 -14.00 -4.20
N ASP A 196 -0.77 -13.16 -3.17
CA ASP A 196 0.38 -12.70 -2.38
C ASP A 196 1.13 -13.89 -1.76
N ARG A 197 0.41 -14.90 -1.26
CA ARG A 197 1.02 -16.13 -0.77
C ARG A 197 1.80 -16.86 -1.85
N VAL A 198 1.28 -16.98 -3.07
CA VAL A 198 2.00 -17.60 -4.21
C VAL A 198 3.27 -16.82 -4.54
N ILE A 199 3.18 -15.49 -4.65
CA ILE A 199 4.32 -14.63 -4.94
C ILE A 199 5.42 -14.81 -3.88
N ARG A 200 5.05 -14.88 -2.60
CA ARG A 200 6.00 -15.06 -1.48
C ARG A 200 6.60 -16.46 -1.34
N LYS A 201 6.08 -17.47 -2.03
CA LYS A 201 6.74 -18.80 -2.06
C LYS A 201 8.17 -18.68 -2.63
N TYR A 202 8.39 -17.70 -3.48
CA TYR A 202 9.67 -17.39 -4.10
C TYR A 202 10.53 -16.52 -3.17
N LYS A 203 11.54 -17.14 -2.54
CA LYS A 203 12.48 -16.44 -1.65
C LYS A 203 13.34 -15.40 -2.38
N ILE A 204 13.67 -15.69 -3.64
CA ILE A 204 14.37 -14.79 -4.54
C ILE A 204 13.31 -14.16 -5.44
N VAL A 205 13.18 -12.84 -5.37
CA VAL A 205 12.14 -12.09 -6.09
C VAL A 205 12.18 -12.34 -7.60
N LYS A 206 13.37 -12.53 -8.17
CA LYS A 206 13.57 -12.80 -9.60
C LYS A 206 13.08 -14.17 -10.06
N ASP A 207 12.87 -15.10 -9.13
CA ASP A 207 12.40 -16.45 -9.44
C ASP A 207 10.87 -16.51 -9.56
N PHE A 208 10.16 -15.53 -9.00
CA PHE A 208 8.72 -15.41 -9.20
C PHE A 208 8.43 -15.15 -10.67
N THR A 209 7.51 -15.92 -11.24
CA THR A 209 6.98 -15.68 -12.57
C THR A 209 5.46 -15.76 -12.61
N VAL A 210 4.85 -14.90 -13.43
CA VAL A 210 3.40 -14.94 -13.66
C VAL A 210 2.97 -16.19 -14.43
N GLU A 211 3.91 -16.88 -15.10
CA GLU A 211 3.66 -18.13 -15.81
C GLU A 211 3.31 -19.30 -14.87
N ASP A 212 3.47 -19.13 -13.56
CA ASP A 212 3.03 -20.08 -12.54
C ASP A 212 1.53 -20.42 -12.70
N GLU A 213 1.23 -21.72 -12.81
CA GLU A 213 -0.14 -22.20 -13.06
C GLU A 213 -1.09 -21.90 -11.89
N GLU A 214 -0.61 -21.93 -10.64
CA GLU A 214 -1.41 -21.55 -9.47
C GLU A 214 -1.74 -20.05 -9.53
N PHE A 215 -0.75 -19.22 -9.89
CA PHE A 215 -0.96 -17.78 -10.10
C PHE A 215 -2.01 -17.50 -11.17
N LYS A 216 -1.90 -18.13 -12.36
CA LYS A 216 -2.90 -17.99 -13.45
C LYS A 216 -4.31 -18.38 -13.02
N LEU A 217 -4.45 -19.50 -12.31
CA LEU A 217 -5.74 -19.98 -11.82
C LEU A 217 -6.36 -19.00 -10.81
N LEU A 218 -5.57 -18.50 -9.87
CA LEU A 218 -6.01 -17.47 -8.93
C LEU A 218 -6.37 -16.16 -9.64
N LEU A 219 -5.63 -15.78 -10.68
CA LEU A 219 -5.93 -14.58 -11.45
C LEU A 219 -7.26 -14.70 -12.21
N LYS A 220 -7.64 -15.89 -12.70
CA LYS A 220 -8.98 -16.15 -13.25
C LYS A 220 -10.09 -15.98 -12.20
N LEU A 221 -9.82 -16.40 -10.96
CA LEU A 221 -10.76 -16.19 -9.85
C LEU A 221 -10.90 -14.70 -9.52
N VAL A 222 -9.80 -13.94 -9.52
CA VAL A 222 -9.82 -12.48 -9.39
C VAL A 222 -10.63 -11.84 -10.52
N ALA A 223 -10.41 -12.24 -11.76
CA ALA A 223 -11.17 -11.73 -12.92
C ALA A 223 -12.68 -11.92 -12.76
N SER A 224 -13.13 -13.04 -12.16
CA SER A 224 -14.55 -13.29 -11.90
C SER A 224 -15.20 -12.27 -10.95
N LYS A 225 -14.39 -11.61 -10.10
CA LYS A 225 -14.82 -10.58 -9.14
C LYS A 225 -14.56 -9.16 -9.65
N ARG A 226 -13.50 -8.95 -10.42
CA ARG A 226 -13.04 -7.63 -10.91
C ARG A 226 -13.67 -7.20 -12.24
N LYS A 227 -14.33 -8.09 -12.97
CA LYS A 227 -14.94 -7.76 -14.26
C LYS A 227 -15.91 -6.58 -14.17
N LEU A 228 -15.88 -5.72 -15.19
CA LEU A 228 -16.86 -4.65 -15.34
C LEU A 228 -18.24 -5.20 -15.74
N LYS A 229 -19.28 -4.38 -15.63
CA LYS A 229 -20.68 -4.77 -15.87
C LYS A 229 -20.89 -5.46 -17.23
N ASP A 230 -20.22 -4.96 -18.25
CA ASP A 230 -20.34 -5.42 -19.64
C ASP A 230 -19.12 -6.24 -20.12
N GLU A 231 -18.24 -6.62 -19.18
CA GLU A 231 -17.02 -7.39 -19.46
C GLU A 231 -17.23 -8.87 -19.10
N SER A 232 -16.81 -9.79 -19.98
CA SER A 232 -16.80 -11.22 -19.65
C SER A 232 -15.65 -11.55 -18.70
N THR A 233 -15.73 -12.67 -17.98
CA THR A 233 -14.64 -13.10 -17.10
C THR A 233 -13.35 -13.32 -17.88
N ASP A 234 -13.43 -13.88 -19.09
CA ASP A 234 -12.25 -14.15 -19.92
C ASP A 234 -11.63 -12.84 -20.43
N MET A 235 -12.43 -11.86 -20.83
CA MET A 235 -11.92 -10.53 -21.21
C MET A 235 -11.20 -9.85 -20.05
N CYS A 236 -11.80 -9.90 -18.85
CA CYS A 236 -11.17 -9.38 -17.64
C CYS A 236 -9.87 -10.13 -17.33
N PHE A 237 -9.85 -11.46 -17.46
CA PHE A 237 -8.65 -12.27 -17.25
C PHE A 237 -7.53 -11.88 -18.22
N GLU A 238 -7.79 -11.76 -19.52
CA GLU A 238 -6.78 -11.37 -20.50
C GLU A 238 -6.18 -9.98 -20.20
N ARG A 239 -7.03 -9.03 -19.79
CA ARG A 239 -6.58 -7.70 -19.35
C ARG A 239 -5.68 -7.80 -18.11
N LEU A 240 -6.13 -8.51 -17.07
CA LEU A 240 -5.33 -8.70 -15.86
C LEU A 240 -4.05 -9.49 -16.12
N TRP A 241 -4.07 -10.43 -17.06
CA TRP A 241 -2.92 -11.21 -17.47
C TRP A 241 -1.84 -10.33 -18.11
N LYS A 242 -2.24 -9.45 -19.04
CA LYS A 242 -1.34 -8.45 -19.62
C LYS A 242 -0.73 -7.54 -18.53
N ASP A 243 -1.55 -7.03 -17.62
CA ASP A 243 -1.08 -6.19 -16.52
C ASP A 243 -0.13 -6.96 -15.57
N SER A 244 -0.34 -8.26 -15.39
CA SER A 244 0.51 -9.10 -14.54
C SER A 244 1.94 -9.22 -15.10
N GLN A 245 2.11 -9.25 -16.42
CA GLN A 245 3.43 -9.26 -17.07
C GLN A 245 4.20 -7.95 -16.84
N ILE A 246 3.49 -6.83 -16.73
CA ILE A 246 4.08 -5.54 -16.36
C ILE A 246 4.42 -5.56 -14.87
N PHE A 247 3.51 -6.05 -14.02
CA PHE A 247 3.72 -6.22 -12.59
C PHE A 247 4.96 -7.07 -12.27
N GLU A 248 5.18 -8.20 -12.94
CA GLU A 248 6.35 -9.05 -12.75
C GLU A 248 7.66 -8.26 -12.89
N LYS A 249 7.79 -7.48 -13.96
CA LYS A 249 8.97 -6.63 -14.21
C LYS A 249 9.16 -5.58 -13.12
N ILE A 250 8.07 -4.96 -12.67
CA ILE A 250 8.09 -3.98 -11.58
C ILE A 250 8.50 -4.65 -10.26
N TYR A 251 7.96 -5.84 -9.97
CA TYR A 251 8.25 -6.62 -8.77
C TYR A 251 9.73 -7.05 -8.75
N HIS A 252 10.26 -7.52 -9.88
CA HIS A 252 11.69 -7.83 -10.02
C HIS A 252 12.59 -6.61 -9.83
N THR A 253 12.17 -5.45 -10.36
CA THR A 253 12.92 -4.19 -10.23
C THR A 253 12.94 -3.68 -8.79
N ARG A 254 11.87 -3.90 -8.03
CA ARG A 254 11.83 -3.60 -6.59
C ARG A 254 12.95 -4.32 -5.83
N GLY A 255 13.26 -5.56 -6.20
CA GLY A 255 14.42 -6.31 -5.70
C GLY A 255 14.24 -6.98 -4.34
N GLU A 256 13.12 -6.76 -3.65
CA GLU A 256 12.81 -7.38 -2.36
C GLU A 256 11.34 -7.81 -2.27
N THR A 257 11.06 -8.78 -1.40
CA THR A 257 9.70 -9.29 -1.17
C THR A 257 8.81 -8.21 -0.54
N SER A 258 7.52 -8.23 -0.87
CA SER A 258 6.52 -7.36 -0.25
C SER A 258 6.40 -7.55 1.26
N GLU A 259 5.87 -6.56 1.97
CA GLU A 259 5.57 -6.67 3.41
C GLU A 259 4.38 -7.60 3.64
N TYR A 260 4.45 -8.48 4.63
CA TYR A 260 3.38 -9.43 4.92
C TYR A 260 2.18 -8.74 5.56
N LEU A 261 0.98 -9.03 5.05
CA LEU A 261 -0.30 -8.61 5.63
C LEU A 261 -1.00 -9.83 6.24
N GLY A 262 -1.04 -9.90 7.57
CA GLY A 262 -1.71 -10.95 8.33
C GLY A 262 -3.19 -10.69 8.57
N THR A 263 -3.61 -9.42 8.53
CA THR A 263 -5.03 -9.03 8.68
C THR A 263 -5.85 -9.39 7.43
N ALA A 264 -6.47 -10.57 7.44
CA ALA A 264 -7.18 -11.15 6.30
C ALA A 264 -8.32 -10.27 5.77
N GLU A 265 -9.05 -9.60 6.67
CA GLU A 265 -10.20 -8.73 6.35
C GLU A 265 -9.80 -7.46 5.58
N PHE A 266 -8.52 -7.08 5.61
CA PHE A 266 -8.06 -5.88 4.90
C PHE A 266 -7.79 -6.12 3.41
N TRP A 267 -7.61 -7.38 3.01
CA TRP A 267 -7.34 -7.72 1.62
C TRP A 267 -8.53 -7.36 0.71
N GLY A 268 -8.22 -6.68 -0.38
CA GLY A 268 -9.19 -6.24 -1.39
C GLY A 268 -10.16 -5.18 -0.89
N THR A 269 -9.92 -4.59 0.29
CA THR A 269 -10.69 -3.43 0.76
C THR A 269 -10.51 -2.26 -0.18
N ARG A 270 -11.46 -1.32 -0.12
CA ARG A 270 -11.40 -0.11 -0.92
C ARG A 270 -10.09 0.66 -0.72
N GLN A 271 -9.60 0.73 0.50
CA GLN A 271 -8.41 1.49 0.89
C GLN A 271 -7.14 0.88 0.35
N GLN A 272 -7.01 -0.43 0.49
CA GLN A 272 -5.90 -1.16 -0.09
C GLN A 272 -5.87 -0.99 -1.61
N LEU A 273 -7.04 -1.09 -2.27
CA LEU A 273 -7.15 -0.87 -3.71
C LEU A 273 -6.93 0.59 -4.11
N LEU A 274 -7.27 1.55 -3.25
CA LEU A 274 -7.00 2.97 -3.50
C LEU A 274 -5.50 3.27 -3.42
N CYS A 275 -4.80 2.74 -2.41
CA CYS A 275 -3.34 2.77 -2.35
C CYS A 275 -2.75 2.11 -3.61
N GLY A 276 -3.25 0.93 -3.96
CA GLY A 276 -2.87 0.21 -5.16
C GLY A 276 -3.12 0.99 -6.46
N LYS A 277 -4.21 1.75 -6.57
CA LYS A 277 -4.52 2.63 -7.71
C LYS A 277 -3.47 3.72 -7.87
N VAL A 278 -3.08 4.37 -6.77
CA VAL A 278 -2.03 5.40 -6.81
C VAL A 278 -0.69 4.79 -7.20
N ILE A 279 -0.33 3.62 -6.68
CA ILE A 279 0.89 2.92 -7.09
C ILE A 279 0.82 2.58 -8.58
N ALA A 280 -0.28 1.99 -9.04
CA ALA A 280 -0.45 1.54 -10.42
C ALA A 280 -0.36 2.67 -11.45
N ASP A 281 -0.95 3.84 -11.15
CA ASP A 281 -0.89 5.01 -12.02
C ASP A 281 0.52 5.60 -12.16
N TRP A 282 1.34 5.49 -11.11
CA TRP A 282 2.61 6.21 -11.02
C TRP A 282 3.83 5.32 -11.25
N VAL A 283 3.76 4.03 -10.93
CA VAL A 283 4.91 3.12 -11.00
C VAL A 283 5.44 2.98 -12.43
N ASN A 284 4.56 3.11 -13.43
CA ASN A 284 4.89 3.00 -14.84
C ASN A 284 4.54 4.26 -15.66
N CYS A 285 4.40 5.42 -15.01
CA CYS A 285 3.94 6.66 -15.66
C CYS A 285 4.72 7.10 -16.91
N HIS A 286 6.02 6.79 -16.98
CA HIS A 286 6.86 7.08 -18.15
C HIS A 286 6.47 6.35 -19.44
N LEU A 287 5.76 5.22 -19.34
CA LEU A 287 5.24 4.48 -20.49
C LEU A 287 3.77 4.84 -20.79
N ASN A 288 3.17 5.74 -20.00
CA ASN A 288 1.74 6.07 -20.07
C ASN A 288 0.81 4.84 -19.98
N GLU A 289 1.28 3.80 -19.28
CA GLU A 289 0.57 2.54 -19.06
C GLU A 289 0.32 2.37 -17.55
N SER A 290 -0.93 2.48 -17.12
CA SER A 290 -1.36 2.11 -15.77
C SER A 290 -1.77 0.63 -15.76
N ILE A 291 -1.51 -0.06 -14.65
CA ILE A 291 -1.92 -1.46 -14.43
C ILE A 291 -3.15 -1.53 -13.53
N ASP A 292 -3.82 -2.68 -13.44
CA ASP A 292 -4.95 -2.83 -12.52
C ASP A 292 -4.51 -2.57 -11.05
N PRO A 293 -5.31 -1.83 -10.25
CA PRO A 293 -5.01 -1.51 -8.85
C PRO A 293 -4.68 -2.69 -7.95
N ILE A 294 -5.16 -3.89 -8.27
CA ILE A 294 -4.81 -5.11 -7.51
C ILE A 294 -3.29 -5.35 -7.51
N PHE A 295 -2.58 -5.01 -8.59
CA PHE A 295 -1.15 -5.21 -8.68
C PHE A 295 -0.39 -4.18 -7.84
N GLY A 296 -0.90 -2.95 -7.75
CA GLY A 296 -0.41 -1.97 -6.79
C GLY A 296 -0.61 -2.43 -5.34
N ALA A 297 -1.75 -3.04 -5.03
CA ALA A 297 -2.00 -3.63 -3.71
C ALA A 297 -1.05 -4.79 -3.39
N LEU A 298 -0.74 -5.65 -4.37
CA LEU A 298 0.27 -6.72 -4.21
C LEU A 298 1.70 -6.19 -4.03
N LEU A 299 2.00 -5.01 -4.61
CA LEU A 299 3.28 -4.31 -4.38
C LEU A 299 3.37 -3.74 -2.97
N CYS A 300 2.28 -3.22 -2.42
CA CYS A 300 2.23 -2.65 -1.07
C CYS A 300 1.05 -3.23 -0.26
N PRO A 301 1.14 -4.49 0.22
CA PRO A 301 0.02 -5.17 0.87
C PRO A 301 -0.56 -4.43 2.08
N CYS A 302 0.30 -3.85 2.92
CA CYS A 302 -0.13 -3.09 4.10
C CYS A 302 -0.64 -1.67 3.77
N GLY A 303 -0.50 -1.21 2.52
CA GLY A 303 -0.77 0.17 2.15
C GLY A 303 -2.23 0.56 2.29
N GLY A 304 -2.48 1.78 2.77
CA GLY A 304 -3.81 2.32 3.05
C GLY A 304 -4.36 1.94 4.42
N ARG A 305 -3.59 1.24 5.25
CA ARG A 305 -3.95 1.03 6.66
C ARG A 305 -3.58 2.25 7.47
N VAL A 306 -4.46 2.65 8.38
CA VAL A 306 -4.09 3.64 9.41
C VAL A 306 -3.20 2.97 10.46
N GLY A 307 -1.97 3.45 10.58
CA GLY A 307 -0.97 2.94 11.52
C GLY A 307 0.21 2.24 10.84
N PRO A 308 1.30 1.95 11.57
CA PRO A 308 2.49 1.32 11.00
C PRO A 308 2.24 -0.16 10.64
N GLY A 309 2.40 -0.50 9.36
CA GLY A 309 2.35 -1.87 8.87
C GLY A 309 1.02 -2.57 9.19
N ASP A 310 1.10 -3.74 9.83
CA ASP A 310 -0.08 -4.54 10.18
C ASP A 310 -0.61 -4.29 11.62
N SER A 311 -0.47 -3.09 12.14
CA SER A 311 -0.94 -2.75 13.51
C SER A 311 -2.47 -2.66 13.59
N GLY A 312 -3.15 -3.77 13.91
CA GLY A 312 -4.61 -3.86 13.90
C GLY A 312 -5.36 -2.96 14.89
N TRP A 313 -4.77 -2.62 16.05
CA TRP A 313 -5.45 -1.82 17.08
C TRP A 313 -5.61 -0.35 16.70
N VAL A 314 -4.55 0.28 16.17
CA VAL A 314 -4.58 1.69 15.70
C VAL A 314 -5.57 1.82 14.56
N HIS A 315 -5.50 0.87 13.63
CA HIS A 315 -6.41 0.79 12.50
C HIS A 315 -7.86 0.71 13.00
N SER A 316 -8.17 -0.24 13.87
CA SER A 316 -9.55 -0.42 14.38
C SER A 316 -10.13 0.80 15.09
N LEU A 317 -9.29 1.63 15.71
CA LEU A 317 -9.72 2.83 16.45
C LEU A 317 -9.96 4.05 15.54
N LEU A 318 -9.12 4.23 14.52
CA LEU A 318 -9.08 5.46 13.70
C LEU A 318 -9.61 5.27 12.28
N TYR A 319 -9.84 4.03 11.87
CA TYR A 319 -10.23 3.71 10.50
C TYR A 319 -11.70 3.98 10.26
N ASP A 320 -11.94 4.81 9.25
CA ASP A 320 -13.22 5.02 8.61
C ASP A 320 -13.03 4.77 7.11
N ASP A 321 -13.72 3.77 6.56
CA ASP A 321 -13.64 3.33 5.16
C ASP A 321 -13.94 4.44 4.14
N ARG A 322 -14.51 5.57 4.54
CA ARG A 322 -14.66 6.73 3.66
C ARG A 322 -14.23 8.04 4.31
N GLY A 323 -13.57 7.97 5.46
CA GLY A 323 -13.09 9.11 6.20
C GLY A 323 -11.79 9.68 5.63
N PHE A 324 -11.51 10.95 5.97
CA PHE A 324 -10.30 11.66 5.51
C PHE A 324 -9.01 10.91 5.89
N MET A 325 -9.00 10.20 7.03
CA MET A 325 -7.85 9.40 7.46
C MET A 325 -7.53 8.27 6.50
N ALA A 326 -8.55 7.59 5.97
CA ALA A 326 -8.35 6.46 5.08
C ALA A 326 -7.85 6.90 3.70
N TYR A 327 -8.34 8.03 3.18
CA TYR A 327 -7.79 8.61 1.95
C TYR A 327 -6.35 9.11 2.15
N HIS A 328 -6.09 9.76 3.29
CA HIS A 328 -4.73 10.18 3.65
C HIS A 328 -3.78 8.98 3.68
N ALA A 329 -4.10 7.94 4.46
CA ALA A 329 -3.28 6.74 4.58
C ALA A 329 -3.02 6.09 3.22
N ALA A 330 -4.05 5.91 2.38
CA ALA A 330 -3.90 5.30 1.07
C ALA A 330 -2.93 6.07 0.15
N VAL A 331 -3.04 7.39 0.08
CA VAL A 331 -2.17 8.21 -0.78
C VAL A 331 -0.77 8.37 -0.19
N HIS A 332 -0.69 8.55 1.12
CA HIS A 332 0.56 8.70 1.87
C HIS A 332 1.43 7.45 1.75
N ASP A 333 0.86 6.27 2.00
CA ASP A 333 1.56 4.99 1.88
C ASP A 333 1.96 4.71 0.42
N ALA A 334 1.07 4.98 -0.54
CA ALA A 334 1.37 4.77 -1.95
C ALA A 334 2.57 5.60 -2.43
N PHE A 335 2.61 6.89 -2.09
CA PHE A 335 3.73 7.73 -2.47
C PHE A 335 5.00 7.42 -1.65
N GLY A 336 4.85 6.99 -0.40
CA GLY A 336 5.92 6.41 0.41
C GLY A 336 6.56 5.19 -0.26
N TYR A 337 5.74 4.26 -0.74
CA TYR A 337 6.18 3.09 -1.50
C TYR A 337 6.94 3.50 -2.78
N LEU A 338 6.34 4.39 -3.58
CA LEU A 338 6.91 4.84 -4.86
C LEU A 338 8.27 5.52 -4.67
N ILE A 339 8.44 6.37 -3.65
CA ILE A 339 9.71 7.05 -3.42
C ILE A 339 10.78 6.10 -2.85
N THR A 340 10.37 5.10 -2.07
CA THR A 340 11.28 4.14 -1.45
C THR A 340 11.85 3.17 -2.47
N PHE A 341 10.99 2.51 -3.25
CA PHE A 341 11.38 1.41 -4.12
C PHE A 341 11.64 1.82 -5.57
N HIS A 342 10.94 2.85 -6.05
CA HIS A 342 11.02 3.25 -7.47
C HIS A 342 11.70 4.60 -7.67
N LYS A 343 12.02 5.31 -6.58
CA LYS A 343 12.52 6.69 -6.58
C LYS A 343 11.59 7.65 -7.36
N LYS A 344 10.28 7.36 -7.34
CA LYS A 344 9.23 8.09 -8.07
C LYS A 344 8.29 8.83 -7.13
N GLY A 345 7.59 9.81 -7.69
CA GLY A 345 6.54 10.55 -6.98
C GLY A 345 7.07 11.55 -5.95
N PRO A 346 6.15 12.23 -5.24
CA PRO A 346 6.48 13.25 -4.27
C PRO A 346 6.97 12.70 -2.92
N GLY A 347 6.75 11.41 -2.63
CA GLY A 347 7.05 10.78 -1.35
C GLY A 347 5.95 10.99 -0.31
N TYR A 348 6.26 10.70 0.97
CA TYR A 348 5.31 10.79 2.08
C TYR A 348 4.71 12.20 2.24
N ASP A 349 5.52 13.23 1.97
CA ASP A 349 5.05 14.62 1.88
C ASP A 349 4.49 14.94 0.49
N TYR A 350 3.41 14.28 0.11
CA TYR A 350 2.86 14.39 -1.24
C TYR A 350 2.34 15.79 -1.58
N LEU A 351 2.10 16.63 -0.58
CA LEU A 351 1.72 18.03 -0.74
C LEU A 351 2.92 19.00 -0.65
N LYS A 352 4.12 18.51 -0.34
CA LYS A 352 5.36 19.31 -0.19
C LYS A 352 5.23 20.46 0.80
N LYS A 353 4.56 20.23 1.94
CA LYS A 353 4.32 21.24 2.98
C LYS A 353 5.06 20.96 4.28
N SER A 354 5.58 19.74 4.44
CA SER A 354 6.24 19.34 5.66
C SER A 354 7.69 19.84 5.70
N VAL A 355 8.15 20.13 6.91
CA VAL A 355 9.57 20.37 7.19
C VAL A 355 10.38 19.07 7.19
N LEU A 356 9.72 17.93 7.36
CA LEU A 356 10.37 16.62 7.36
C LEU A 356 10.66 16.17 5.94
N SER A 357 11.76 15.44 5.77
CA SER A 357 12.14 14.82 4.50
C SER A 357 10.99 13.99 3.91
N LYS A 358 10.79 14.05 2.59
CA LYS A 358 9.78 13.25 1.86
C LYS A 358 9.98 11.72 1.96
N TYR A 359 11.13 11.28 2.46
CA TYR A 359 11.45 9.88 2.72
C TYR A 359 11.04 9.43 4.13
N ASN A 360 10.64 10.37 4.99
CA ASN A 360 10.24 10.08 6.36
C ASN A 360 8.73 9.76 6.39
N PRO A 361 8.30 8.59 6.92
CA PRO A 361 6.88 8.22 7.03
C PRO A 361 6.06 9.15 7.94
N PHE A 362 6.70 9.93 8.81
CA PHE A 362 6.00 10.97 9.60
C PHE A 362 5.82 12.29 8.85
N SER A 363 6.41 12.42 7.65
CA SER A 363 6.25 13.62 6.84
C SER A 363 4.87 13.69 6.19
N GLY A 364 4.34 14.90 6.02
CA GLY A 364 3.05 15.15 5.36
C GLY A 364 1.78 14.75 6.13
N GLN A 365 1.91 14.25 7.37
CA GLN A 365 0.78 13.75 8.18
C GLN A 365 -0.28 14.84 8.41
N TYR A 366 0.10 15.95 9.04
CA TYR A 366 -0.84 17.04 9.37
C TYR A 366 -1.45 17.69 8.13
N ASP A 367 -0.63 18.03 7.14
CA ASP A 367 -1.08 18.69 5.92
C ASP A 367 -1.96 17.79 5.05
N GLY A 368 -1.61 16.50 4.95
CA GLY A 368 -2.38 15.51 4.21
C GLY A 368 -3.75 15.27 4.84
N ILE A 369 -3.81 15.08 6.16
CA ILE A 369 -5.07 14.96 6.91
C ILE A 369 -5.93 16.21 6.72
N SER A 370 -5.34 17.40 6.86
CA SER A 370 -6.03 18.69 6.70
C SER A 370 -6.59 18.86 5.29
N PHE A 371 -5.83 18.47 4.27
CA PHE A 371 -6.26 18.47 2.87
C PHE A 371 -7.48 17.58 2.67
N TRP A 372 -7.43 16.31 3.11
CA TRP A 372 -8.55 15.38 2.92
C TRP A 372 -9.80 15.77 3.71
N LYS A 373 -9.62 16.33 4.91
CA LYS A 373 -10.72 16.90 5.69
C LYS A 373 -11.42 18.02 4.93
N LYS A 374 -10.66 18.91 4.27
CA LYS A 374 -11.22 19.97 3.43
C LYS A 374 -11.95 19.40 2.21
N VAL A 375 -11.30 18.52 1.45
CA VAL A 375 -11.87 17.91 0.23
C VAL A 375 -13.20 17.19 0.52
N LEU A 376 -13.27 16.42 1.61
CA LEU A 376 -14.50 15.71 1.97
C LEU A 376 -15.54 16.63 2.61
N GLY A 377 -15.12 17.60 3.43
CA GLY A 377 -16.03 18.59 4.03
C GLY A 377 -16.76 19.44 2.98
N GLU A 378 -16.06 19.85 1.92
CA GLU A 378 -16.65 20.57 0.80
C GLU A 378 -17.70 19.73 0.07
N GLN A 379 -17.46 18.43 -0.15
CA GLN A 379 -18.44 17.56 -0.82
C GLN A 379 -19.73 17.37 -0.01
N HIS A 380 -19.64 17.26 1.31
CA HIS A 380 -20.83 17.21 2.16
C HIS A 380 -21.63 18.53 2.13
N GLY A 381 -20.93 19.67 2.07
CA GLY A 381 -21.57 20.98 1.94
C GLY A 381 -22.27 21.18 0.59
N THR A 382 -21.66 20.75 -0.51
CA THR A 382 -22.26 20.85 -1.86
C THR A 382 -23.53 20.02 -1.97
N LEU A 383 -23.52 18.77 -1.49
CA LEU A 383 -24.70 17.89 -1.53
C LEU A 383 -25.86 18.45 -0.69
N ALA A 384 -25.58 19.02 0.49
CA ALA A 384 -26.60 19.67 1.31
C ALA A 384 -27.21 20.89 0.60
N SER A 385 -26.39 21.70 -0.08
CA SER A 385 -26.89 22.86 -0.84
C SER A 385 -27.73 22.49 -2.06
N GLU A 386 -27.40 21.40 -2.75
CA GLU A 386 -28.11 20.92 -3.95
C GLU A 386 -29.46 20.27 -3.58
N VAL A 387 -29.52 19.52 -2.47
CA VAL A 387 -30.77 18.96 -1.94
C VAL A 387 -31.70 20.05 -1.45
N VAL A 388 -31.18 21.08 -0.76
CA VAL A 388 -32.00 22.23 -0.32
C VAL A 388 -32.48 23.04 -1.52
N GLY A 389 -31.64 23.26 -2.54
CA GLY A 389 -32.00 23.94 -3.79
C GLY A 389 -33.11 23.22 -4.56
N ASN A 390 -33.02 21.89 -4.71
CA ASN A 390 -34.05 21.09 -5.40
C ASN A 390 -35.36 20.97 -4.59
N THR A 391 -35.28 20.98 -3.26
CA THR A 391 -36.48 20.95 -2.40
C THR A 391 -37.24 22.29 -2.46
N PHE A 392 -36.53 23.43 -2.54
CA PHE A 392 -37.16 24.74 -2.72
C PHE A 392 -37.68 24.96 -4.15
N GLY A 393 -37.01 24.44 -5.18
CA GLY A 393 -37.49 24.51 -6.57
C GLY A 393 -38.78 23.71 -6.83
N LEU A 394 -39.03 22.65 -6.06
CA LEU A 394 -40.28 21.88 -6.11
C LEU A 394 -41.45 22.58 -5.39
N LEU A 395 -41.18 23.45 -4.42
CA LEU A 395 -42.21 24.24 -3.73
C LEU A 395 -42.59 25.52 -4.48
N SER A 396 -41.76 26.03 -5.40
CA SER A 396 -42.06 27.26 -6.16
C SER A 396 -42.82 27.05 -7.47
N ASN A 397 -43.05 25.80 -7.91
CA ASN A 397 -43.83 25.47 -9.11
C ASN A 397 -45.30 25.08 -8.81
N GLY A 398 -45.75 25.28 -7.57
CA GLY A 398 -47.16 25.26 -7.24
C GLY A 398 -47.85 26.51 -7.78
N ASN A 399 -48.66 26.34 -8.83
CA ASN A 399 -49.56 27.32 -9.45
C ASN A 399 -50.32 28.20 -8.43
N VAL A 400 -49.73 29.33 -8.01
CA VAL A 400 -50.46 30.39 -7.30
C VAL A 400 -51.07 31.32 -8.34
N LYS A 401 -52.36 31.13 -8.61
CA LYS A 401 -53.19 32.13 -9.28
C LYS A 401 -53.14 33.42 -8.45
N GLN A 402 -52.34 34.40 -8.88
CA GLN A 402 -52.39 35.75 -8.30
C GLN A 402 -53.76 36.37 -8.60
N LYS A 403 -54.57 36.50 -7.54
CA LYS A 403 -55.82 37.25 -7.57
C LYS A 403 -55.48 38.72 -7.38
N LYS A 404 -55.63 39.49 -8.45
CA LYS A 404 -55.53 40.95 -8.49
C LYS A 404 -56.51 41.55 -7.48
N VAL A 405 -56.02 42.23 -6.45
CA VAL A 405 -56.82 43.12 -5.60
C VAL A 405 -56.41 44.55 -5.92
N ILE A 406 -57.39 45.29 -6.40
CA ILE A 406 -57.35 46.74 -6.60
C ILE A 406 -57.66 47.37 -5.25
N CYS A 407 -56.77 48.25 -4.78
CA CYS A 407 -57.05 49.53 -4.11
C CYS A 407 -55.73 50.32 -4.05
#